data_AF-A0A527GIU3-F1
#
_entry.id   AF-A0A527GIU3-F1
#
_cell.length_a   1.000
_cell.length_b   1.000
_cell.length_c   1.000
_cell.angle_alpha   90.00
_cell.angle_beta   90.00
_cell.angle_gamma   90.00
#
_symmetry.space_group_name_H-M   'P 1'
#
loop_
_entity.id
_entity.type
_entity.pdbx_description
1 polymer ?
#
loop_
_entity_poly.entity_id
_entity_poly.type
_entity_poly.pdbx_seq_one_letter_code
_entity_poly.pdbx_strand_id
1 'polypeptide(L)'
;MNSLDLPGRPENTRIVVAMSGGVDSSVVAGLLKREGYDVVGVTLQLYDHGAATHRAGSCCAGQDIDDARRVSETLGIPHYVLDYEERFRKAVIDPFAESYVAGETPIPCVSCNQTVKFADLLATAKELGADALATGHYIRSGANGAHRALYRPVDADRDQSYFLFATTQAQIDYLRFPLGGLSKPQVRAIAEEMGLAVAAKQDSQDICFVPQGKYSDIIAKLKPTAANPGDIVHIDGRVLGRHEGILRYTIGQRRGIGIASGEPLYVV
;
A
#
# COMPACT_ATOMS: atom_id res chain seq x y z
N MET A 1 13.28 1.79 28.00
CA MET A 1 12.41 1.81 26.81
C MET A 1 12.18 0.38 26.36
N ASN A 2 11.02 0.08 25.79
CA ASN A 2 10.75 -1.22 25.18
C ASN A 2 11.35 -1.29 23.76
N SER A 3 11.17 -2.40 23.03
CA SER A 3 11.76 -2.64 21.70
C SER A 3 11.28 -1.68 20.61
N LEU A 4 10.20 -0.93 20.87
CA LEU A 4 9.65 0.11 19.99
C LEU A 4 10.07 1.53 20.40
N ASP A 5 11.10 1.69 21.22
CA ASP A 5 11.55 3.00 21.73
C ASP A 5 10.45 3.76 22.50
N LEU A 6 9.47 3.04 23.08
CA LEU A 6 8.40 3.62 23.89
C LEU A 6 8.71 3.46 25.39
N PRO A 7 8.21 4.37 26.25
CA PRO A 7 8.29 4.19 27.69
C PRO A 7 7.38 3.03 28.14
N GLY A 8 7.68 2.45 29.32
CA GLY A 8 6.89 1.36 29.88
C GLY A 8 7.30 -0.04 29.40
N ARG A 9 6.54 -1.04 29.86
CA ARG A 9 6.74 -2.46 29.53
C ARG A 9 5.80 -2.86 28.39
N PRO A 10 6.16 -3.83 27.53
CA PRO A 10 5.34 -4.27 26.41
C PRO A 10 3.88 -4.56 26.78
N GLU A 11 3.65 -5.27 27.90
CA GLU A 11 2.31 -5.69 28.34
C GLU A 11 1.36 -4.54 28.68
N ASN A 12 1.89 -3.34 28.94
CA ASN A 12 1.11 -2.13 29.21
C ASN A 12 1.11 -1.15 28.03
N THR A 13 1.69 -1.54 26.89
CA THR A 13 1.82 -0.69 25.71
C THR A 13 0.91 -1.23 24.61
N ARG A 14 -0.09 -0.45 24.22
CA ARG A 14 -1.04 -0.85 23.17
C ARG A 14 -0.52 -0.46 21.80
N ILE A 15 -0.45 -1.42 20.89
CA ILE A 15 -0.03 -1.21 19.50
C ILE A 15 -1.14 -1.59 18.55
N VAL A 16 -1.59 -0.63 17.74
CA VAL A 16 -2.46 -0.93 16.60
C VAL A 16 -1.58 -1.32 15.42
N VAL A 17 -1.90 -2.45 14.78
CA VAL A 17 -1.19 -2.94 13.60
C VAL A 17 -2.09 -2.79 12.38
N ALA A 18 -1.61 -2.06 11.36
CA ALA A 18 -2.27 -1.97 10.07
C ALA A 18 -2.13 -3.31 9.31
N MET A 19 -3.19 -4.11 9.26
CA MET A 19 -3.20 -5.44 8.67
C MET A 19 -3.85 -5.44 7.29
N SER A 20 -3.06 -5.66 6.24
CA SER A 20 -3.55 -5.69 4.86
C SER A 20 -3.91 -7.08 4.36
N GLY A 21 -3.85 -8.11 5.21
CA GLY A 21 -3.99 -9.51 4.79
C GLY A 21 -2.76 -10.10 4.09
N GLY A 22 -1.67 -9.33 4.01
CA GLY A 22 -0.39 -9.77 3.46
C GLY A 22 0.59 -10.20 4.53
N VAL A 23 1.57 -11.03 4.13
CA VAL A 23 2.59 -11.64 5.02
C VAL A 23 3.30 -10.62 5.90
N ASP A 24 3.63 -9.44 5.36
CA ASP A 24 4.42 -8.43 6.07
C ASP A 24 3.69 -7.89 7.31
N SER A 25 2.44 -7.46 7.13
CA SER A 25 1.64 -6.95 8.24
C SER A 25 1.29 -8.03 9.27
N SER A 26 1.14 -9.28 8.82
CA SER A 26 0.91 -10.44 9.68
C SER A 26 2.11 -10.76 10.56
N VAL A 27 3.32 -10.70 10.00
CA VAL A 27 4.57 -10.89 10.76
C VAL A 27 4.78 -9.75 11.76
N VAL A 28 4.46 -8.51 11.41
CA VAL A 28 4.50 -7.39 12.37
C VAL A 28 3.60 -7.68 13.57
N ALA A 29 2.35 -8.09 13.35
CA ALA A 29 1.43 -8.42 14.43
C ALA A 29 1.96 -9.57 15.29
N GLY A 30 2.50 -10.63 14.67
CA GLY A 30 3.06 -11.78 15.37
C GLY A 30 4.31 -11.46 16.18
N LEU A 31 5.23 -10.65 15.65
CA LEU A 31 6.44 -10.21 16.35
C LEU A 31 6.08 -9.44 17.63
N LEU A 32 5.19 -8.44 17.50
CA LEU A 32 4.77 -7.62 18.63
C LEU A 32 3.99 -8.44 19.67
N LYS A 33 3.14 -9.37 19.23
CA LYS A 33 2.45 -10.27 20.15
C LYS A 33 3.43 -11.15 20.92
N ARG A 34 4.44 -11.70 20.23
CA ARG A 34 5.50 -12.53 20.84
C ARG A 34 6.35 -11.76 21.85
N GLU A 35 6.55 -10.46 21.62
CA GLU A 35 7.23 -9.55 22.54
C GLU A 35 6.37 -9.12 23.74
N GLY A 36 5.09 -9.51 23.78
CA GLY A 36 4.20 -9.30 24.91
C GLY A 36 3.36 -8.02 24.84
N TYR A 37 3.31 -7.33 23.70
CA TYR A 37 2.50 -6.12 23.53
C TYR A 37 0.98 -6.39 23.56
N ASP A 38 0.20 -5.38 23.96
CA ASP A 38 -1.25 -5.36 23.74
C ASP A 38 -1.53 -4.99 22.27
N VAL A 39 -1.58 -6.02 21.41
CA VAL A 39 -1.70 -5.85 19.96
C VAL A 39 -3.17 -5.89 19.54
N VAL A 40 -3.58 -4.90 18.74
CA VAL A 40 -4.88 -4.85 18.06
C VAL A 40 -4.64 -4.76 16.55
N GLY A 41 -5.20 -5.70 15.79
CA GLY A 41 -5.18 -5.65 14.33
C GLY A 41 -6.30 -4.75 13.78
N VAL A 42 -5.99 -3.94 12.78
CA VAL A 42 -6.99 -3.14 12.05
C VAL A 42 -6.79 -3.30 10.55
N THR A 43 -7.86 -3.65 9.84
CA THR A 43 -7.90 -3.69 8.38
C THR A 43 -8.81 -2.60 7.85
N LEU A 44 -8.37 -1.90 6.81
CA LEU A 44 -9.19 -0.91 6.11
C LEU A 44 -9.86 -1.58 4.91
N GLN A 45 -11.17 -1.52 4.84
CA GLN A 45 -11.92 -1.83 3.64
C GLN A 45 -11.95 -0.58 2.77
N LEU A 46 -11.19 -0.61 1.66
CA LEU A 46 -10.91 0.58 0.85
C LEU A 46 -11.74 0.66 -0.43
N TYR A 47 -12.28 -0.47 -0.92
CA TYR A 47 -13.15 -0.50 -2.09
C TYR A 47 -13.94 -1.81 -2.12
N ASP A 48 -15.23 -1.75 -2.45
CA ASP A 48 -16.01 -2.92 -2.84
C ASP A 48 -15.95 -3.12 -4.36
N HIS A 49 -15.65 -4.34 -4.79
CA HIS A 49 -16.03 -4.79 -6.13
C HIS A 49 -17.49 -5.22 -6.07
N GLY A 50 -18.38 -4.22 -5.96
CA GLY A 50 -19.82 -4.44 -5.90
C GLY A 50 -20.30 -5.37 -7.02
N ALA A 51 -21.02 -6.41 -6.59
CA ALA A 51 -21.95 -7.21 -7.40
C ALA A 51 -21.37 -8.00 -8.60
N ALA A 52 -20.44 -8.93 -8.32
CA ALA A 52 -20.37 -10.20 -9.05
C ALA A 52 -20.64 -11.36 -8.08
N THR A 53 -21.93 -11.57 -7.85
CA THR A 53 -22.60 -12.80 -7.40
C THR A 53 -21.72 -14.05 -7.18
N HIS A 54 -21.80 -14.59 -5.95
CA HIS A 54 -21.86 -16.03 -5.66
C HIS A 54 -20.87 -16.95 -6.41
N ARG A 55 -19.59 -16.61 -6.49
CA ARG A 55 -18.54 -17.60 -6.72
C ARG A 55 -17.53 -17.55 -5.59
N ALA A 56 -17.34 -18.71 -4.93
CA ALA A 56 -16.22 -18.90 -4.03
C ALA A 56 -14.93 -18.62 -4.82
N GLY A 57 -14.22 -17.54 -4.45
CA GLY A 57 -12.89 -17.21 -4.99
C GLY A 57 -12.74 -15.92 -5.83
N SER A 58 -13.74 -15.03 -5.94
CA SER A 58 -13.63 -13.82 -6.80
C SER A 58 -13.45 -12.46 -6.11
N CYS A 59 -13.42 -12.38 -4.77
CA CYS A 59 -13.27 -11.10 -4.07
C CYS A 59 -11.88 -10.98 -3.44
N CYS A 60 -10.92 -10.32 -4.11
CA CYS A 60 -9.58 -10.11 -3.55
C CYS A 60 -9.60 -9.21 -2.30
N ALA A 61 -10.45 -8.17 -2.27
CA ALA A 61 -10.60 -7.28 -1.11
C ALA A 61 -11.20 -8.03 0.10
N GLY A 62 -12.21 -8.87 -0.12
CA GLY A 62 -12.76 -9.75 0.92
C GLY A 62 -11.77 -10.81 1.39
N GLN A 63 -11.00 -11.38 0.46
CA GLN A 63 -9.99 -12.39 0.77
C GLN A 63 -8.87 -11.81 1.66
N ASP A 64 -8.41 -10.59 1.40
CA ASP A 64 -7.38 -9.93 2.22
C ASP A 64 -7.89 -9.64 3.63
N ILE A 65 -9.15 -9.19 3.76
CA ILE A 65 -9.80 -9.00 5.06
C ILE A 65 -9.92 -10.34 5.80
N ASP A 66 -10.32 -11.40 5.09
CA ASP A 66 -10.44 -12.75 5.65
C ASP A 66 -9.08 -13.34 6.07
N ASP A 67 -8.02 -13.09 5.30
CA ASP A 67 -6.65 -13.46 5.63
C ASP A 67 -6.18 -12.75 6.90
N ALA A 68 -6.41 -11.44 7.01
CA ALA A 68 -6.08 -10.67 8.20
C ALA A 68 -6.84 -11.19 9.45
N ARG A 69 -8.11 -11.56 9.29
CA ARG A 69 -8.92 -12.15 10.35
C ARG A 69 -8.35 -13.48 10.82
N ARG A 70 -8.09 -14.42 9.89
CA ARG A 70 -7.51 -15.74 10.21
C ARG A 70 -6.15 -15.65 10.90
N VAL A 71 -5.30 -14.73 10.44
CA VAL A 71 -4.02 -14.45 11.10
C VAL A 71 -4.25 -13.94 12.52
N SER A 72 -5.18 -13.01 12.71
CA SER A 72 -5.48 -12.44 14.03
C SER A 72 -6.01 -13.50 15.00
N GLU A 73 -6.88 -14.40 14.52
CA GLU A 73 -7.35 -15.58 15.27
C GLU A 73 -6.19 -16.50 15.68
N THR A 74 -5.29 -16.81 14.74
CA THR A 74 -4.09 -17.63 14.99
C THR A 74 -3.18 -17.01 16.04
N LEU A 75 -3.02 -15.69 16.01
CA LEU A 75 -2.19 -14.93 16.95
C LEU A 75 -2.89 -14.63 18.29
N GLY A 76 -4.21 -14.88 18.40
CA GLY A 76 -5.01 -14.53 19.57
C GLY A 76 -5.02 -13.03 19.86
N ILE A 77 -5.23 -12.21 18.82
CA ILE A 77 -5.34 -10.75 18.93
C ILE A 77 -6.73 -10.26 18.45
N PRO A 78 -7.30 -9.20 19.05
CA PRO A 78 -8.48 -8.54 18.51
C PRO A 78 -8.23 -7.99 17.11
N HIS A 79 -9.24 -8.05 16.26
CA HIS A 79 -9.19 -7.54 14.88
C HIS A 79 -10.45 -6.75 14.54
N TYR A 80 -10.26 -5.55 14.00
CA TYR A 80 -11.34 -4.68 13.52
C TYR A 80 -11.21 -4.43 12.02
N VAL A 81 -12.37 -4.37 11.36
CA VAL A 81 -12.47 -3.94 9.96
C VAL A 81 -13.18 -2.61 9.94
N LEU A 82 -12.58 -1.61 9.29
CA LEU A 82 -13.14 -0.28 9.18
C LEU A 82 -13.47 0.02 7.73
N ASP A 83 -14.69 0.45 7.48
CA ASP A 83 -15.14 0.91 6.16
C ASP A 83 -14.61 2.31 5.87
N TYR A 84 -13.76 2.41 4.85
CA TYR A 84 -13.10 3.63 4.40
C TYR A 84 -13.32 3.86 2.90
N GLU A 85 -14.28 3.18 2.29
CA GLU A 85 -14.43 3.16 0.83
C GLU A 85 -14.69 4.55 0.24
N GLU A 86 -15.62 5.30 0.82
CA GLU A 86 -15.97 6.62 0.33
C GLU A 86 -14.78 7.59 0.45
N ARG A 87 -14.07 7.53 1.58
CA ARG A 87 -12.88 8.35 1.83
C ARG A 87 -11.76 7.99 0.87
N PHE A 88 -11.51 6.71 0.66
CA PHE A 88 -10.51 6.22 -0.27
C PHE A 88 -10.81 6.60 -1.72
N ARG A 89 -12.07 6.47 -2.15
CA ARG A 89 -12.49 6.93 -3.47
C ARG A 89 -12.18 8.41 -3.66
N LYS A 90 -12.64 9.27 -2.76
CA LYS A 90 -12.49 10.74 -2.86
C LYS A 90 -11.04 11.20 -2.75
N ALA A 91 -10.24 10.58 -1.89
CA ALA A 91 -8.87 11.03 -1.58
C ALA A 91 -7.80 10.39 -2.47
N VAL A 92 -8.08 9.23 -3.07
CA VAL A 92 -7.09 8.45 -3.82
C VAL A 92 -7.55 8.14 -5.24
N ILE A 93 -8.73 7.53 -5.42
CA ILE A 93 -9.18 7.07 -6.76
C ILE A 93 -9.54 8.26 -7.65
N ASP A 94 -10.32 9.22 -7.15
CA ASP A 94 -10.78 10.36 -7.94
C ASP A 94 -9.59 11.25 -8.38
N PRO A 95 -8.65 11.65 -7.48
CA PRO A 95 -7.46 12.40 -7.88
C PRO A 95 -6.55 11.61 -8.83
N PHE A 96 -6.42 10.30 -8.63
CA PHE A 96 -5.68 9.43 -9.55
C PHE A 96 -6.28 9.48 -10.96
N ALA A 97 -7.61 9.39 -11.09
CA ALA A 97 -8.26 9.50 -12.38
C ALA A 97 -8.10 10.91 -12.99
N GLU A 98 -8.25 11.97 -12.20
CA GLU A 98 -8.05 13.36 -12.63
C GLU A 98 -6.65 13.62 -13.19
N SER A 99 -5.59 13.13 -12.52
CA SER A 99 -4.21 13.27 -12.99
C SER A 99 -4.00 12.65 -14.38
N TYR A 100 -4.59 11.48 -14.66
CA TYR A 100 -4.51 10.90 -16.01
C TYR A 100 -5.28 11.70 -17.06
N VAL A 101 -6.39 12.36 -16.69
CA VAL A 101 -7.07 13.31 -17.60
C VAL A 101 -6.16 14.51 -17.91
N ALA A 102 -5.37 14.95 -16.93
CA ALA A 102 -4.39 16.02 -17.10
C ALA A 102 -3.10 15.61 -17.84
N GLY A 103 -2.97 14.32 -18.23
CA GLY A 103 -1.77 13.80 -18.90
C GLY A 103 -0.60 13.50 -17.97
N GLU A 104 -0.86 13.40 -16.66
CA GLU A 104 0.13 13.05 -15.65
C GLU A 104 0.18 11.54 -15.41
N THR A 105 1.27 11.05 -14.80
CA THR A 105 1.37 9.67 -14.29
C THR A 105 1.47 9.70 -12.76
N PRO A 106 0.34 9.58 -12.03
CA PRO A 106 0.30 9.68 -10.58
C PRO A 106 0.77 8.40 -9.87
N ILE A 107 1.20 8.55 -8.61
CA ILE A 107 1.57 7.44 -7.72
C ILE A 107 0.54 7.35 -6.58
N PRO A 108 -0.53 6.54 -6.71
CA PRO A 108 -1.65 6.56 -5.76
C PRO A 108 -1.25 6.10 -4.35
N CYS A 109 -0.19 5.29 -4.22
CA CYS A 109 0.32 4.84 -2.93
C CYS A 109 0.81 5.99 -2.04
N VAL A 110 1.38 7.05 -2.63
CA VAL A 110 1.82 8.24 -1.89
C VAL A 110 0.61 8.96 -1.30
N SER A 111 -0.40 9.24 -2.12
CA SER A 111 -1.65 9.90 -1.68
C SER A 111 -2.38 9.07 -0.62
N CYS A 112 -2.45 7.76 -0.80
CA CYS A 112 -3.03 6.82 0.17
C CYS A 112 -2.30 6.89 1.53
N ASN A 113 -0.96 6.87 1.53
CA ASN A 113 -0.19 7.01 2.75
C ASN A 113 -0.40 8.37 3.43
N GLN A 114 -0.40 9.46 2.67
CA GLN A 114 -0.60 10.82 3.20
C GLN A 114 -1.97 11.00 3.86
N THR A 115 -3.02 10.42 3.26
CA THR A 115 -4.41 10.65 3.63
C THR A 115 -4.97 9.45 4.40
N VAL A 116 -5.49 8.45 3.70
CA VAL A 116 -6.29 7.37 4.27
C VAL A 116 -5.49 6.51 5.25
N LYS A 117 -4.27 6.07 4.89
CA LYS A 117 -3.54 5.10 5.70
C LYS A 117 -2.89 5.69 6.94
N PHE A 118 -2.46 6.95 6.95
CA PHE A 118 -1.80 7.56 8.11
C PHE A 118 -2.52 8.72 8.75
N ALA A 119 -3.44 9.41 8.10
CA ALA A 119 -4.28 10.37 8.82
C ALA A 119 -5.38 9.62 9.57
N ASP A 120 -6.16 8.81 8.85
CA ASP A 120 -7.34 8.19 9.43
C ASP A 120 -7.01 7.02 10.36
N LEU A 121 -6.15 6.09 9.92
CA LEU A 121 -5.78 4.96 10.78
C LEU A 121 -5.04 5.40 12.05
N LEU A 122 -4.30 6.49 11.98
CA LEU A 122 -3.63 7.07 13.15
C LEU A 122 -4.62 7.73 14.11
N ALA A 123 -5.64 8.40 13.59
CA ALA A 123 -6.75 8.90 14.40
C ALA A 123 -7.45 7.74 15.11
N THR A 124 -7.83 6.68 14.37
CA THR A 124 -8.45 5.50 14.97
C THR A 124 -7.52 4.80 15.97
N ALA A 125 -6.23 4.70 15.69
CA ALA A 125 -5.27 4.12 16.64
C ALA A 125 -5.24 4.89 17.97
N LYS A 126 -5.28 6.23 17.91
CA LYS A 126 -5.36 7.08 19.10
C LYS A 126 -6.69 6.94 19.84
N GLU A 127 -7.81 6.85 19.12
CA GLU A 127 -9.13 6.61 19.71
C GLU A 127 -9.22 5.26 20.43
N LEU A 128 -8.53 4.24 19.92
CA LEU A 128 -8.37 2.93 20.56
C LEU A 128 -7.38 2.93 21.74
N GLY A 129 -6.79 4.08 22.06
CA GLY A 129 -5.84 4.25 23.15
C GLY A 129 -4.47 3.63 22.87
N ALA A 130 -4.07 3.53 21.60
CA ALA A 130 -2.75 2.99 21.25
C ALA A 130 -1.62 4.00 21.52
N ASP A 131 -0.47 3.47 21.91
CA ASP A 131 0.77 4.23 22.08
C ASP A 131 1.51 4.41 20.74
N ALA A 132 1.26 3.53 19.77
CA ALA A 132 1.81 3.63 18.43
C ALA A 132 0.98 2.87 17.38
N LEU A 133 1.18 3.26 16.12
CA LEU A 133 0.69 2.56 14.94
C LEU A 133 1.85 1.82 14.25
N ALA A 134 1.78 0.50 14.19
CA ALA A 134 2.77 -0.33 13.50
C ALA A 134 2.29 -0.76 12.11
N THR A 135 3.22 -0.85 11.16
CA THR A 135 2.91 -1.26 9.78
C THR A 135 3.97 -2.21 9.22
N GLY A 136 3.57 -2.99 8.22
CA GLY A 136 4.48 -3.89 7.48
C GLY A 136 5.36 -3.20 6.44
N HIS A 137 5.60 -1.88 6.51
CA HIS A 137 6.49 -1.24 5.55
C HIS A 137 7.97 -1.53 5.88
N TYR A 138 8.76 -1.77 4.84
CA TYR A 138 10.21 -1.95 4.92
C TYR A 138 10.89 -0.59 5.00
N ILE A 139 10.88 -0.04 6.21
CA ILE A 139 11.45 1.27 6.54
C ILE A 139 12.08 1.13 7.92
N ARG A 140 13.25 1.73 8.12
CA ARG A 140 13.81 1.89 9.46
C ARG A 140 13.37 3.20 10.04
N SER A 141 13.17 3.24 11.33
CA SER A 141 13.10 4.52 12.03
C SER A 141 13.59 4.38 13.46
N GLY A 142 14.08 5.48 13.99
CA GLY A 142 14.72 5.57 15.29
C GLY A 142 14.80 7.01 15.75
N ALA A 143 15.26 7.22 16.98
CA ALA A 143 15.44 8.55 17.55
C ALA A 143 16.39 9.41 16.71
N ASN A 144 16.07 10.69 16.61
CA ASN A 144 16.85 11.77 16.05
C ASN A 144 16.61 13.04 16.89
N GLY A 145 17.35 13.15 18.01
CA GLY A 145 17.11 14.17 19.02
C GLY A 145 15.76 13.97 19.72
N ALA A 146 14.92 15.00 19.73
CA ALA A 146 13.59 14.98 20.34
C ALA A 146 12.52 14.26 19.49
N HIS A 147 12.85 13.95 18.24
CA HIS A 147 11.92 13.40 17.25
C HIS A 147 12.40 12.03 16.76
N ARG A 148 11.55 11.34 16.01
CA ARG A 148 11.88 10.12 15.27
C ARG A 148 12.15 10.47 13.80
N ALA A 149 13.08 9.78 13.16
CA ALA A 149 13.39 9.95 11.74
C ALA A 149 13.24 8.63 10.98
N LEU A 150 12.93 8.73 9.68
CA LEU A 150 12.87 7.59 8.76
C LEU A 150 14.23 7.39 8.07
N TYR A 151 14.61 6.13 7.89
CA TYR A 151 15.83 5.69 7.21
C TYR A 151 15.47 4.54 6.26
N ARG A 152 16.32 4.34 5.24
CA ARG A 152 16.20 3.17 4.35
C ARG A 152 16.27 1.87 5.16
N PRO A 153 15.52 0.83 4.77
CA PRO A 153 15.60 -0.49 5.41
C PRO A 153 16.96 -1.16 5.13
N VAL A 154 17.21 -2.27 5.82
CA VAL A 154 18.33 -3.16 5.51
C VAL A 154 18.18 -3.80 4.12
N ASP A 155 16.96 -4.14 3.74
CA ASP A 155 16.63 -4.73 2.44
C ASP A 155 16.34 -3.64 1.39
N ALA A 156 17.36 -3.28 0.62
CA ALA A 156 17.26 -2.21 -0.38
C ALA A 156 16.28 -2.53 -1.51
N ASP A 157 16.11 -3.81 -1.87
CA ASP A 157 15.18 -4.25 -2.92
C ASP A 157 13.71 -4.11 -2.48
N ARG A 158 13.49 -3.93 -1.18
CA ARG A 158 12.19 -3.67 -0.57
C ARG A 158 12.03 -2.24 -0.05
N ASP A 159 12.95 -1.33 -0.35
CA ASP A 159 12.88 0.05 0.17
C ASP A 159 11.56 0.75 -0.19
N GLN A 160 10.75 0.99 0.84
CA GLN A 160 9.45 1.66 0.72
C GLN A 160 9.49 3.11 1.23
N SER A 161 10.66 3.62 1.62
CA SER A 161 10.81 4.99 2.13
C SER A 161 10.33 6.05 1.14
N TYR A 162 10.48 5.79 -0.17
CA TYR A 162 9.97 6.66 -1.23
C TYR A 162 8.47 6.92 -1.09
N PHE A 163 7.66 5.92 -0.72
CA PHE A 163 6.20 6.09 -0.61
C PHE A 163 5.76 6.85 0.64
N LEU A 164 6.69 7.18 1.54
CA LEU A 164 6.44 7.87 2.82
C LEU A 164 7.08 9.26 2.88
N PHE A 165 7.54 9.82 1.75
CA PHE A 165 8.25 11.10 1.75
C PHE A 165 7.44 12.27 2.35
N ALA A 166 6.10 12.18 2.30
CA ALA A 166 5.20 13.23 2.77
C ALA A 166 4.60 12.96 4.15
N THR A 167 5.09 11.95 4.86
CA THR A 167 4.68 11.70 6.24
C THR A 167 5.16 12.85 7.14
N THR A 168 4.24 13.45 7.88
CA THR A 168 4.54 14.57 8.78
C THR A 168 5.32 14.11 10.01
N GLN A 169 6.05 15.02 10.66
CA GLN A 169 6.84 14.66 11.86
C GLN A 169 5.98 14.04 12.97
N ALA A 170 4.78 14.58 13.22
CA ALA A 170 3.86 14.04 14.22
C ALA A 170 3.38 12.62 13.88
N GLN A 171 3.24 12.29 12.59
CA GLN A 171 2.97 10.92 12.15
C GLN A 171 4.20 10.03 12.34
N ILE A 172 5.40 10.49 11.96
CA ILE A 172 6.65 9.73 12.12
C ILE A 172 6.90 9.37 13.59
N ASP A 173 6.68 10.29 14.52
CA ASP A 173 6.86 10.08 15.95
C ASP A 173 5.95 8.96 16.50
N TYR A 174 4.77 8.77 15.90
CA TYR A 174 3.77 7.78 16.29
C TYR A 174 3.88 6.44 15.53
N LEU A 175 4.54 6.42 14.37
CA LEU A 175 4.65 5.22 13.51
C LEU A 175 5.79 4.29 13.95
N ARG A 176 5.57 2.98 13.77
CA ARG A 176 6.57 1.92 14.00
C ARG A 176 6.66 0.98 12.80
N PHE A 177 7.87 0.52 12.51
CA PHE A 177 8.18 -0.31 11.34
C PHE A 177 9.07 -1.49 11.75
N PRO A 178 8.52 -2.54 12.37
CA PRO A 178 9.32 -3.65 12.90
C PRO A 178 10.09 -4.44 11.84
N LEU A 179 9.72 -4.32 10.56
CA LEU A 179 10.39 -5.05 9.47
C LEU A 179 11.64 -4.34 8.91
N GLY A 180 11.91 -3.08 9.28
CA GLY A 180 13.00 -2.31 8.69
C GLY A 180 14.40 -2.92 8.85
N GLY A 181 14.59 -3.77 9.86
CA GLY A 181 15.84 -4.49 10.12
C GLY A 181 15.91 -5.89 9.48
N LEU A 182 14.87 -6.33 8.75
CA LEU A 182 14.74 -7.68 8.24
C LEU A 182 14.72 -7.69 6.71
N SER A 183 15.30 -8.73 6.13
CA SER A 183 15.13 -9.07 4.71
C SER A 183 13.81 -9.78 4.47
N LYS A 184 13.29 -9.69 3.24
CA LYS A 184 12.04 -10.38 2.86
C LYS A 184 12.08 -11.89 3.12
N PRO A 185 13.18 -12.63 2.84
CA PRO A 185 13.26 -14.05 3.17
C PRO A 185 13.15 -14.32 4.67
N GLN A 186 13.75 -13.47 5.52
CA GLN A 186 13.61 -13.60 6.98
C GLN A 186 12.16 -13.39 7.42
N VAL A 187 11.47 -12.40 6.85
CA VAL A 187 10.04 -12.17 7.14
C VAL A 187 9.19 -13.39 6.78
N ARG A 188 9.44 -14.02 5.62
CA ARG A 188 8.73 -15.26 5.23
C ARG A 188 9.04 -16.42 6.17
N ALA A 189 10.30 -16.62 6.53
CA ALA A 189 10.69 -17.67 7.48
C ALA A 189 10.02 -17.49 8.85
N ILE A 190 9.91 -16.24 9.34
CA ILE A 190 9.18 -15.93 10.58
C ILE A 190 7.68 -16.25 10.43
N ALA A 191 7.08 -15.94 9.28
CA ALA A 191 5.68 -16.26 9.02
C ALA A 191 5.42 -17.79 9.04
N GLU A 192 6.35 -18.57 8.48
CA GLU A 192 6.31 -20.05 8.50
C GLU A 192 6.49 -20.60 9.92
N GLU A 193 7.46 -20.07 10.68
CA GLU A 193 7.70 -20.43 12.09
C GLU A 193 6.45 -20.19 12.95
N MET A 194 5.74 -19.07 12.70
CA MET A 194 4.50 -18.71 13.38
C MET A 194 3.27 -19.48 12.87
N GLY A 195 3.41 -20.33 11.86
CA GLY A 195 2.30 -21.10 11.28
C GLY A 195 1.24 -20.23 10.58
N LEU A 196 1.63 -19.06 10.06
CA LEU A 196 0.69 -18.13 9.44
C LEU A 196 0.30 -18.62 8.03
N ALA A 197 -1.00 -18.77 7.77
CA ALA A 197 -1.52 -19.25 6.49
C ALA A 197 -1.08 -18.39 5.28
N VAL A 198 -0.72 -17.12 5.51
CA VAL A 198 -0.25 -16.18 4.49
C VAL A 198 1.25 -16.28 4.19
N ALA A 199 1.99 -17.17 4.83
CA ALA A 199 3.46 -17.26 4.68
C ALA A 199 3.91 -17.48 3.22
N ALA A 200 3.16 -18.28 2.45
CA ALA A 200 3.41 -18.55 1.04
C ALA A 200 2.70 -17.58 0.08
N LYS A 201 1.90 -16.63 0.59
CA LYS A 201 1.15 -15.68 -0.23
C LYS A 201 2.11 -14.76 -1.00
N GLN A 202 1.83 -14.52 -2.28
CA GLN A 202 2.62 -13.58 -3.08
C GLN A 202 2.42 -12.15 -2.61
N ASP A 203 3.45 -11.31 -2.80
CA ASP A 203 3.39 -9.91 -2.44
C ASP A 203 2.52 -9.14 -3.45
N SER A 204 1.72 -8.18 -2.96
CA SER A 204 1.01 -7.25 -3.84
C SER A 204 2.01 -6.34 -4.56
N GLN A 205 2.05 -6.41 -5.89
CA GLN A 205 2.94 -5.57 -6.73
C GLN A 205 2.17 -4.49 -7.51
N ASP A 206 0.86 -4.64 -7.65
CA ASP A 206 0.01 -3.72 -8.41
C ASP A 206 -0.72 -2.70 -7.52
N ILE A 207 -1.33 -1.70 -8.17
CA ILE A 207 -2.19 -0.71 -7.51
C ILE A 207 -3.33 -1.45 -6.80
N CYS A 208 -3.54 -1.19 -5.51
CA CYS A 208 -4.44 -1.99 -4.69
C CYS A 208 -5.87 -2.09 -5.25
N PHE A 209 -6.42 -0.99 -5.80
CA PHE A 209 -7.76 -0.98 -6.40
C PHE A 209 -7.79 -1.40 -7.88
N VAL A 210 -6.67 -1.88 -8.43
CA VAL A 210 -6.54 -2.48 -9.76
C VAL A 210 -6.04 -3.93 -9.59
N PRO A 211 -6.78 -4.81 -8.91
CA PRO A 211 -6.29 -6.17 -8.60
C PRO A 211 -6.11 -7.04 -9.84
N GLN A 212 -6.85 -6.74 -10.92
CA GLN A 212 -6.82 -7.47 -12.19
C GLN A 212 -7.02 -6.48 -13.34
N GLY A 213 -6.29 -6.67 -14.44
CA GLY A 213 -6.41 -5.84 -15.64
C GLY A 213 -5.54 -4.59 -15.62
N LYS A 214 -5.90 -3.58 -16.42
CA LYS A 214 -5.10 -2.35 -16.58
C LYS A 214 -5.77 -1.19 -15.86
N TYR A 215 -4.96 -0.34 -15.23
CA TYR A 215 -5.44 0.91 -14.63
C TYR A 215 -6.20 1.79 -15.63
N SER A 216 -5.82 1.72 -16.92
CA SER A 216 -6.49 2.40 -18.03
C SER A 216 -7.97 2.07 -18.14
N ASP A 217 -8.35 0.82 -17.81
CA ASP A 217 -9.73 0.36 -17.94
C ASP A 217 -10.60 0.95 -16.81
N ILE A 218 -10.03 1.13 -15.63
CA ILE A 218 -10.70 1.82 -14.51
C ILE A 218 -10.88 3.30 -14.84
N ILE A 219 -9.84 3.95 -15.34
CA ILE A 219 -9.89 5.37 -15.70
C ILE A 219 -10.88 5.60 -16.84
N ALA A 220 -10.89 4.75 -17.86
CA ALA A 220 -11.84 4.86 -18.97
C ALA A 220 -13.30 4.74 -18.51
N LYS A 221 -13.58 3.94 -17.46
CA LYS A 221 -14.92 3.86 -16.84
C LYS A 221 -15.26 5.12 -16.05
N LEU A 222 -14.30 5.67 -15.29
CA LEU A 222 -14.52 6.84 -14.43
C LEU A 222 -14.56 8.16 -15.22
N LYS A 223 -13.75 8.25 -16.28
CA LYS A 223 -13.54 9.44 -17.11
C LYS A 223 -13.49 9.03 -18.60
N PRO A 224 -14.64 8.71 -19.22
CA PRO A 224 -14.67 8.27 -20.63
C PRO A 224 -14.04 9.25 -21.62
N THR A 225 -14.08 10.55 -21.31
CA THR A 225 -13.47 11.62 -22.10
C THR A 225 -11.93 11.62 -22.07
N ALA A 226 -11.30 10.82 -21.20
CA ALA A 226 -9.85 10.71 -21.11
C ALA A 226 -9.25 9.84 -22.24
N ALA A 227 -10.06 8.99 -22.87
CA ALA A 227 -9.63 8.03 -23.90
C ALA A 227 -9.73 8.61 -25.33
N ASN A 228 -9.45 9.91 -25.50
CA ASN A 228 -9.54 10.56 -26.81
C ASN A 228 -8.39 10.11 -27.72
N PRO A 229 -8.68 9.53 -28.90
CA PRO A 229 -7.63 9.14 -29.83
C PRO A 229 -6.93 10.37 -30.40
N GLY A 230 -5.65 10.21 -30.73
CA GLY A 230 -4.81 11.26 -31.28
C GLY A 230 -3.67 10.70 -32.11
N ASP A 231 -2.86 11.59 -32.67
CA ASP A 231 -1.73 11.20 -33.51
C ASP A 231 -0.47 11.01 -32.65
N ILE A 232 0.29 9.96 -32.95
CA ILE A 232 1.65 9.78 -32.42
C ILE A 232 2.59 10.49 -33.38
N VAL A 233 3.26 11.53 -32.90
CA VAL A 233 4.12 12.40 -33.71
C VAL A 233 5.57 12.21 -33.28
N HIS A 234 6.47 12.02 -34.25
CA HIS A 234 7.90 12.00 -34.01
C HIS A 234 8.42 13.40 -33.71
N ILE A 235 9.57 13.53 -33.03
CA ILE A 235 10.16 14.84 -32.67
C ILE A 235 10.47 15.74 -33.88
N ASP A 236 10.60 15.16 -35.08
CA ASP A 236 10.77 15.89 -36.34
C ASP A 236 9.45 16.29 -37.03
N GLY A 237 8.31 16.08 -36.37
CA GLY A 237 6.97 16.45 -36.85
C GLY A 237 6.28 15.39 -37.73
N ARG A 238 6.93 14.26 -38.04
CA ARG A 238 6.27 13.19 -38.81
C ARG A 238 5.22 12.47 -37.96
N VAL A 239 4.02 12.30 -38.51
CA VAL A 239 3.01 11.41 -37.91
C VAL A 239 3.43 9.96 -38.14
N LEU A 240 3.63 9.22 -37.04
CA LEU A 240 4.05 7.82 -37.08
C LEU A 240 2.86 6.85 -37.01
N GLY A 241 1.75 7.28 -36.40
CA GLY A 241 0.54 6.48 -36.24
C GLY A 241 -0.46 7.16 -35.32
N ARG A 242 -1.35 6.39 -34.69
CA ARG A 242 -2.39 6.90 -33.79
C ARG A 242 -2.40 6.16 -32.47
N HIS A 243 -2.85 6.84 -31.43
CA HIS A 243 -3.04 6.27 -30.10
C HIS A 243 -4.51 6.32 -29.66
N GLU A 244 -4.87 5.52 -28.65
CA GLU A 244 -6.23 5.39 -28.11
C GLU A 244 -6.39 6.12 -26.76
N GLY A 245 -5.89 7.36 -26.67
CA GLY A 245 -5.85 8.14 -25.42
C GLY A 245 -4.47 8.24 -24.78
N ILE A 246 -4.13 9.44 -24.30
CA ILE A 246 -2.82 9.73 -23.69
C ILE A 246 -2.61 8.99 -22.37
N LEU A 247 -3.68 8.59 -21.69
CA LEU A 247 -3.65 7.85 -20.42
C LEU A 247 -2.91 6.51 -20.46
N ARG A 248 -2.61 5.98 -21.66
CA ARG A 248 -1.91 4.71 -21.88
C ARG A 248 -0.39 4.87 -21.97
N TYR A 249 0.10 6.09 -21.80
CA TYR A 249 1.49 6.47 -22.02
C TYR A 249 2.05 7.24 -20.83
N THR A 250 3.28 6.93 -20.48
CA THR A 250 4.10 7.69 -19.54
C THR A 250 5.40 8.08 -20.21
N ILE A 251 5.95 9.24 -19.87
CA ILE A 251 7.27 9.67 -20.36
C ILE A 251 8.32 8.59 -20.09
N GLY A 252 9.14 8.27 -21.10
CA GLY A 252 10.14 7.20 -21.07
C GLY A 252 9.59 5.79 -21.35
N GLN A 253 8.28 5.63 -21.58
CA GLN A 253 7.69 4.34 -21.95
C GLN A 253 8.20 3.87 -23.32
N ARG A 254 8.69 2.63 -23.38
CA ARG A 254 9.13 1.96 -24.62
C ARG A 254 8.11 0.97 -25.19
N ARG A 255 7.42 0.24 -24.30
CA ARG A 255 6.49 -0.84 -24.69
C ARG A 255 5.09 -0.28 -24.90
N GLY A 256 4.30 -0.93 -25.75
CA GLY A 256 2.89 -0.56 -25.96
C GLY A 256 2.64 0.71 -26.78
N ILE A 257 3.67 1.23 -27.46
CA ILE A 257 3.54 2.40 -28.37
C ILE A 257 2.74 2.04 -29.63
N GLY A 258 2.86 0.80 -30.12
CA GLY A 258 2.11 0.33 -31.30
C GLY A 258 2.67 0.82 -32.64
N ILE A 259 3.91 1.31 -32.65
CA ILE A 259 4.60 1.83 -33.85
C ILE A 259 5.74 0.88 -34.25
N ALA A 260 5.73 0.43 -35.50
CA ALA A 260 6.83 -0.34 -36.07
C ALA A 260 7.95 0.62 -36.50
N SER A 261 9.15 0.43 -35.94
CA SER A 261 10.34 1.22 -36.24
C SER A 261 11.57 0.32 -36.26
N GLY A 262 12.57 0.69 -37.07
CA GLY A 262 13.87 0.00 -37.10
C GLY A 262 14.69 0.22 -35.82
N GLU A 263 14.33 1.23 -35.03
CA GLU A 263 14.99 1.57 -33.76
C GLU A 263 13.96 1.65 -32.62
N PRO A 264 14.37 1.37 -31.36
CA PRO A 264 13.50 1.54 -30.20
C PRO A 264 13.00 2.97 -30.06
N LEU A 265 11.68 3.14 -29.96
CA LEU A 265 11.04 4.42 -29.68
C LEU A 265 10.65 4.54 -28.21
N TYR A 266 10.63 5.78 -27.73
CA TYR A 266 10.26 6.16 -26.37
C TYR A 266 9.29 7.34 -26.42
N VAL A 267 8.34 7.36 -25.49
CA VAL A 267 7.48 8.53 -25.27
C VAL A 267 8.33 9.64 -24.65
N VAL A 268 8.27 10.85 -25.22
CA VAL A 268 9.01 12.05 -24.78
C VAL A 268 8.08 13.22 -24.56
#